data_AF-A0A7K0Q7N1-F1
#
_entry.id   AF-A0A7K0Q7N1-F1
#
_cell.length_a   1.000
_cell.length_b   1.000
_cell.length_c   1.000
_cell.angle_alpha   90.00
_cell.angle_beta   90.00
_cell.angle_gamma   90.00
#
_symmetry.space_group_name_H-M   'P 1'
#
loop_
_entity.id
_entity.type
_entity.pdbx_description
1 polymer ?
#
loop_
_entity_poly.entity_id
_entity_poly.type
_entity_poly.pdbx_seq_one_letter_code
_entity_poly.pdbx_strand_id
1 'polypeptide(L)'
;MNRISHSIEVVLFRSRFLLAPLYLGLVGALLLLTYRFLIEFYHLALHIGEATPQSFTLDLLALLDLTLLANLILMVIFAGYENFVSRIDVATESKDRPHW
;
A
#
# COMPACT_ATOMS: atom_id res chain seq x y z
N MET A 1 -23.27 27.04 15.69
CA MET A 1 -22.79 26.23 14.54
C MET A 1 -21.30 25.81 14.65
N ASN A 2 -20.69 25.73 15.85
CA ASN A 2 -19.22 25.53 16.01
C ASN A 2 -18.77 24.11 16.43
N ARG A 3 -19.68 23.26 16.92
CA ARG A 3 -19.29 21.94 17.47
C ARG A 3 -19.02 20.89 16.39
N ILE A 4 -19.71 20.99 15.24
CA ILE A 4 -19.54 20.04 14.13
C ILE A 4 -18.20 20.25 13.44
N SER A 5 -17.82 21.51 13.17
CA SER A 5 -16.52 21.85 12.59
C SER A 5 -15.35 21.41 13.49
N HIS A 6 -15.48 21.61 14.81
CA HIS A 6 -14.43 21.22 15.76
C HIS A 6 -14.29 19.69 15.88
N SER A 7 -15.40 18.94 15.81
CA SER A 7 -15.37 17.47 15.77
C SER A 7 -14.74 16.95 14.48
N ILE A 8 -14.97 17.60 13.33
CA ILE A 8 -14.35 17.24 12.06
C ILE A 8 -12.84 17.51 12.09
N GLU A 9 -12.41 18.62 12.68
CA GLU A 9 -11.00 18.99 12.81
C GLU A 9 -10.22 17.98 13.69
N VAL A 10 -10.81 17.51 14.78
CA VAL A 10 -10.20 16.47 15.65
C VAL A 10 -10.15 15.11 14.94
N VAL A 11 -11.16 14.76 14.15
CA VAL A 11 -11.16 13.53 13.34
C VAL A 11 -10.12 13.60 12.22
N LEU A 12 -9.93 14.75 11.59
CA LEU A 12 -8.87 15.00 10.60
C LEU A 12 -7.48 14.95 11.22
N PHE A 13 -7.28 15.49 12.43
CA PHE A 13 -5.99 15.39 13.12
C PHE A 13 -5.66 13.96 13.57
N ARG A 14 -6.66 13.17 13.99
CA ARG A 14 -6.47 11.77 14.39
C ARG A 14 -6.32 10.80 13.22
N SER A 15 -6.87 11.12 12.04
CA SER A 15 -6.76 10.25 10.86
C SER A 15 -5.30 10.05 10.43
N ARG A 16 -4.45 11.07 10.52
CA ARG A 16 -3.00 10.97 10.26
C ARG A 16 -2.32 9.90 11.12
N PHE A 17 -2.64 9.85 12.42
CA PHE A 17 -2.05 8.87 13.32
C PHE A 17 -2.55 7.43 13.05
N LEU A 18 -3.81 7.26 12.64
CA LEU A 18 -4.37 5.95 12.31
C LEU A 18 -3.84 5.39 10.98
N LEU A 19 -3.52 6.26 10.03
CA LEU A 19 -2.93 5.89 8.74
C LEU A 19 -1.48 5.44 8.86
N ALA A 20 -0.69 6.01 9.77
CA ALA A 20 0.72 5.66 9.96
C ALA A 20 0.99 4.16 10.22
N PRO A 21 0.34 3.48 11.20
CA PRO A 21 0.52 2.05 11.43
C PRO A 21 -0.02 1.19 10.27
N LEU A 22 -1.05 1.67 9.55
CA LEU A 22 -1.59 0.97 8.39
C LEU A 22 -0.58 0.96 7.24
N TYR A 23 0.04 2.10 6.90
CA TYR A 23 1.09 2.13 5.88
C TYR A 23 2.33 1.34 6.29
N LEU A 24 2.74 1.40 7.56
CA LEU A 24 3.82 0.54 8.07
C LEU A 24 3.49 -0.94 7.90
N GLY A 25 2.25 -1.34 8.20
CA GLY A 25 1.76 -2.69 7.97
C GLY A 25 1.79 -3.09 6.49
N LEU A 26 1.38 -2.20 5.58
CA LEU A 26 1.42 -2.44 4.14
C LEU A 26 2.85 -2.58 3.60
N VAL A 27 3.79 -1.77 4.09
CA VAL A 27 5.22 -1.91 3.75
C VAL A 27 5.76 -3.24 4.28
N GLY A 28 5.41 -3.62 5.51
CA GLY A 28 5.77 -4.94 6.05
C GLY A 28 5.17 -6.09 5.23
N ALA A 29 3.92 -5.97 4.80
CA ALA A 29 3.27 -6.95 3.93
C ALA A 29 3.98 -7.08 2.58
N LEU A 30 4.42 -5.96 1.97
CA LEU A 30 5.22 -5.98 0.74
C LEU A 30 6.55 -6.72 0.91
N LEU A 31 7.23 -6.54 2.06
CA LEU A 31 8.47 -7.26 2.36
C LEU A 31 8.22 -8.77 2.48
N LEU A 32 7.15 -9.17 3.20
CA LEU A 32 6.77 -10.57 3.34
C LEU A 32 6.38 -11.20 2.00
N LEU A 33 5.64 -10.46 1.16
CA LEU A 33 5.28 -10.89 -0.19
C LEU A 33 6.50 -11.10 -1.07
N THR A 34 7.44 -10.16 -1.02
CA THR A 34 8.69 -10.24 -1.80
C THR A 34 9.49 -11.45 -1.37
N TYR A 35 9.60 -11.70 -0.05
CA TYR A 35 10.24 -12.90 0.45
C TYR A 35 9.55 -14.19 -0.02
N ARG A 36 8.21 -14.24 0.04
CA ARG A 36 7.43 -15.38 -0.44
C ARG A 36 7.61 -15.62 -1.94
N PHE A 37 7.58 -14.56 -2.73
CA PHE A 37 7.81 -14.60 -4.17
C PHE A 37 9.18 -15.19 -4.51
N LEU A 38 10.24 -14.80 -3.80
CA LEU A 38 11.60 -15.34 -4.02
C LEU A 38 11.65 -16.86 -3.77
N ILE A 39 10.97 -17.35 -2.74
CA ILE A 39 10.91 -18.79 -2.43
C ILE A 39 10.17 -19.54 -3.54
N GLU A 40 8.99 -19.08 -3.94
CA GLU A 40 8.19 -19.74 -4.98
C GLU A 40 8.91 -19.69 -6.34
N PHE A 41 9.57 -18.58 -6.64
CA PHE A 41 10.39 -18.45 -7.84
C PHE A 41 11.56 -19.43 -7.84
N TYR A 42 12.25 -19.56 -6.71
CA TYR A 42 13.34 -20.53 -6.57
C TYR A 42 12.85 -21.97 -6.71
N HIS A 43 11.71 -22.31 -6.10
CA HIS A 43 11.09 -23.62 -6.25
C HIS A 43 10.74 -23.93 -7.71
N LEU A 44 10.11 -22.99 -8.41
CA LEU A 44 9.76 -23.13 -9.83
C LEU A 44 11.01 -23.30 -10.69
N ALA A 45 12.05 -22.50 -10.44
CA ALA A 45 13.30 -22.55 -11.19
C ALA A 45 14.01 -23.91 -11.08
N LEU A 46 13.99 -24.55 -9.90
CA LEU A 46 14.59 -25.87 -9.70
C LEU A 46 13.77 -27.01 -10.33
N HIS A 47 12.44 -26.93 -10.27
CA HIS A 47 11.57 -28.02 -10.73
C HIS A 47 11.19 -27.94 -12.21
N ILE A 48 11.65 -26.92 -12.95
CA ILE A 48 11.27 -26.69 -14.36
C ILE A 48 11.62 -27.85 -15.30
N GLY A 49 12.66 -28.64 -14.98
CA GLY A 49 13.08 -29.78 -15.79
C GLY A 49 12.27 -31.07 -15.56
N GLU A 50 11.55 -31.16 -14.45
CA GLU A 50 10.80 -32.36 -14.03
C GLU A 50 9.29 -32.10 -13.92
N ALA A 51 8.86 -30.84 -13.97
CA ALA A 51 7.46 -30.42 -13.81
C ALA A 51 6.60 -30.78 -15.03
N THR A 52 5.40 -31.30 -14.77
CA THR A 52 4.37 -31.44 -15.80
C THR A 52 3.90 -30.06 -16.31
N PRO A 53 3.39 -29.96 -17.55
CA PRO A 53 2.87 -28.70 -18.09
C PRO A 53 1.78 -28.06 -17.22
N GLN A 54 0.95 -28.88 -16.58
CA GLN A 54 -0.13 -28.43 -15.70
C GLN A 54 0.41 -27.83 -14.40
N SER A 55 1.32 -28.51 -13.71
CA SER A 55 1.93 -28.01 -12.47
C SER A 55 2.72 -26.72 -12.73
N PHE A 56 3.48 -26.67 -13.81
CA PHE A 56 4.22 -25.47 -14.22
C PHE A 56 3.29 -24.26 -14.41
N THR A 57 2.14 -24.45 -15.05
CA THR A 57 1.17 -23.37 -15.27
C THR A 57 0.58 -22.87 -13.94
N LEU A 58 0.29 -23.77 -13.00
CA LEU A 58 -0.24 -23.40 -11.68
C LEU A 58 0.78 -22.62 -10.85
N ASP A 59 2.04 -23.05 -10.83
CA ASP A 59 3.11 -22.35 -10.10
C ASP A 59 3.36 -20.95 -10.69
N LEU A 60 3.27 -20.81 -12.01
CA LEU A 60 3.39 -19.54 -12.70
C LEU A 60 2.21 -18.61 -12.40
N LEU A 61 0.98 -19.15 -12.31
CA LEU A 61 -0.20 -18.39 -11.91
C LEU A 61 -0.07 -17.89 -10.46
N ALA A 62 0.43 -18.73 -9.55
CA ALA A 62 0.67 -18.33 -8.15
C ALA A 62 1.68 -17.19 -8.04
N LEU A 63 2.78 -17.25 -8.80
CA LEU A 63 3.75 -16.15 -8.88
C LEU A 63 3.11 -14.86 -9.42
N LEU A 64 2.30 -14.96 -10.48
CA LEU A 64 1.57 -13.82 -11.02
C LEU A 64 0.63 -13.21 -9.98
N ASP A 65 -0.13 -14.01 -9.24
CA ASP A 65 -1.01 -13.54 -8.18
C ASP A 65 -0.26 -12.77 -7.10
N LEU A 66 0.91 -13.26 -6.66
CA LEU A 66 1.76 -12.54 -5.70
C LEU A 66 2.22 -11.18 -6.26
N THR A 67 2.60 -11.11 -7.54
CA THR A 67 3.00 -9.83 -8.16
C THR A 67 1.83 -8.86 -8.31
N LEU A 68 0.64 -9.35 -8.66
CA LEU A 68 -0.57 -8.53 -8.78
C LEU A 68 -0.97 -7.96 -7.42
N LEU A 69 -0.88 -8.78 -6.36
CA LEU A 69 -1.16 -8.36 -5.00
C LEU A 69 -0.15 -7.31 -4.51
N ALA A 70 1.14 -7.48 -4.82
CA ALA A 70 2.17 -6.48 -4.52
C ALA A 70 1.90 -5.15 -5.23
N ASN A 71 1.55 -5.19 -6.52
CA ASN A 71 1.17 -3.99 -7.28
C ASN A 71 -0.05 -3.29 -6.70
N LEU A 72 -1.05 -4.05 -6.26
CA LEU A 72 -2.23 -3.51 -5.59
C LEU A 72 -1.84 -2.80 -4.29
N ILE A 73 -1.01 -3.41 -3.46
CA ILE A 73 -0.54 -2.78 -2.23
C ILE A 73 0.22 -1.48 -2.53
N LEU A 74 1.12 -1.49 -3.52
CA LEU A 74 1.84 -0.28 -3.93
C LEU A 74 0.87 0.82 -4.37
N MET A 75 -0.14 0.50 -5.17
CA MET A 75 -1.17 1.46 -5.57
C MET A 75 -1.90 2.03 -4.35
N VAL A 76 -2.28 1.21 -3.38
CA VAL A 76 -2.95 1.66 -2.14
C VAL A 76 -2.04 2.56 -1.31
N ILE A 77 -0.75 2.25 -1.22
CA ILE A 77 0.24 3.10 -0.53
C ILE A 77 0.34 4.47 -1.23
N PHE A 78 0.53 4.50 -2.55
CA PHE A 78 0.70 5.74 -3.30
C PHE A 78 -0.58 6.59 -3.31
N ALA A 79 -1.72 5.99 -3.65
CA ALA A 79 -3.01 6.68 -3.62
C ALA A 79 -3.35 7.18 -2.21
N GLY A 80 -3.00 6.40 -1.19
CA GLY A 80 -3.16 6.77 0.19
C GLY A 80 -2.30 7.97 0.60
N TYR A 81 -1.02 7.96 0.23
CA TYR A 81 -0.10 9.07 0.46
C TYR A 81 -0.56 10.36 -0.23
N GLU A 82 -0.97 10.27 -1.50
CA GLU A 82 -1.46 11.41 -2.27
C GLU A 82 -2.76 11.99 -1.68
N ASN A 83 -3.73 11.15 -1.34
CA ASN A 83 -5.03 11.63 -0.86
C ASN A 83 -5.01 12.15 0.58
N PHE A 84 -4.18 11.60 1.46
CA PHE A 84 -4.21 11.95 2.89
C PHE A 84 -3.00 12.76 3.36
N VAL A 85 -1.82 12.60 2.79
CA VAL A 85 -0.63 13.38 3.21
C VAL A 85 -0.52 14.64 2.37
N SER A 86 -0.52 14.51 1.03
CA SER A 86 -0.36 15.64 0.12
C SER A 86 -1.53 16.65 0.20
N ARG A 87 -2.79 16.19 0.16
CA ARG A 87 -3.94 17.12 0.29
C ARG A 87 -4.01 17.83 1.65
N ILE A 88 -3.58 17.19 2.75
CA ILE A 88 -3.58 17.85 4.07
C ILE A 88 -2.43 18.86 4.17
N ASP A 89 -1.24 18.57 3.64
CA ASP A 89 -0.14 19.56 3.61
C ASP A 89 -0.49 20.77 2.74
N VAL A 90 -1.09 20.55 1.56
CA VAL A 90 -1.55 21.66 0.70
C VAL A 90 -2.66 22.46 1.37
N ALA A 91 -3.59 21.84 2.10
CA ALA A 91 -4.62 22.56 2.87
C ALA A 91 -4.05 23.29 4.11
N THR A 92 -2.92 22.82 4.65
CA THR A 92 -2.19 23.48 5.75
C THR A 92 -1.39 24.67 5.23
N GLU A 93 -0.83 24.56 4.04
CA GLU A 93 -0.01 25.59 3.38
C GLU A 93 -0.86 26.65 2.65
N SER A 94 -2.08 26.31 2.22
CA SER A 94 -3.05 27.26 1.66
C SER A 94 -3.75 28.12 2.72
N LYS A 95 -3.14 28.30 3.90
CA LYS A 95 -3.54 29.37 4.81
C LYS A 95 -3.11 30.68 4.18
N ASP A 96 -3.96 31.17 3.27
CA ASP A 96 -4.08 32.55 2.82
C ASP A 96 -3.51 33.49 3.89
N ARG A 97 -2.30 33.99 3.67
CA ARG A 97 -1.80 35.16 4.37
C ARG A 97 -2.21 36.34 3.49
N PRO A 98 -3.33 37.03 3.78
CA PRO A 98 -3.57 38.28 3.10
C PRO A 98 -2.43 39.22 3.47
N HIS A 99 -1.82 39.78 2.44
CA HIS A 99 -0.75 40.77 2.54
C HIS A 99 -1.41 42.11 2.86
N TRP A 100 -1.67 42.34 4.14
CA TRP A 100 -1.87 43.66 4.74
C TRP A 100 -1.19 43.68 6.10
#